data_AF-A0A4S8II77-F1
#
_entry.id   AF-A0A4S8II77-F1
#
_cell.length_a   1.000
_cell.length_b   1.000
_cell.length_c   1.000
_cell.angle_alpha   90.00
_cell.angle_beta   90.00
_cell.angle_gamma   90.00
#
_symmetry.space_group_name_H-M   'P 1'
#
loop_
_entity.id
_entity.type
_entity.pdbx_description
1 polymer ?
#
loop_
_entity_poly.entity_id
_entity_poly.type
_entity_poly.pdbx_seq_one_letter_code
_entity_poly.pdbx_strand_id
1 'polypeptide(L)'
;MVRLSTLIQLANIMGQFQWLTCPRKDLSTGWLHCDPGTLFKPEYFSVPGYMHQWFPWKEIAILPVQWHALALGLFASIIAPFGGFFASGFKRAFKLKDFGDSIPGHGGITDRMDCQMVMAVFAYIYHQSFVMPQSLSVEMIFEQILRNLTLEEQQFLYEQLGNIFQARQLLQS
;
A
#
# COMPACT_ATOMS: atom_id res chain seq x y z
N MET A 1 -17.53 2.76 23.06
CA MET A 1 -16.91 3.85 22.26
C MET A 1 -15.41 3.71 22.43
N VAL A 2 -14.72 3.09 21.48
CA VAL A 2 -13.26 2.89 21.51
C VAL A 2 -12.60 4.26 21.32
N ARG A 3 -11.71 4.67 22.23
CA ARG A 3 -11.01 5.96 22.09
C ARG A 3 -9.92 5.84 21.02
N LEU A 4 -9.69 6.91 20.25
CA LEU A 4 -8.62 6.93 19.24
C LEU A 4 -7.25 6.52 19.83
N SER A 5 -7.00 6.88 21.09
CA SER A 5 -5.80 6.50 21.84
C SER A 5 -5.60 4.98 21.98
N THR A 6 -6.67 4.19 22.11
CA THR A 6 -6.54 2.73 22.26
C THR A 6 -6.25 2.05 20.92
N LEU A 7 -6.73 2.63 19.81
CA LEU A 7 -6.42 2.13 18.47
C LEU A 7 -4.94 2.31 18.13
N ILE A 8 -4.39 3.49 18.42
CA ILE A 8 -2.97 3.78 18.20
C ILE A 8 -2.09 2.86 19.05
N GLN A 9 -2.45 2.63 20.32
CA GLN A 9 -1.72 1.68 21.19
C GLN A 9 -1.74 0.26 20.64
N LEU A 10 -2.91 -0.25 20.25
CA LEU A 10 -3.03 -1.58 19.67
C LEU A 10 -2.21 -1.71 18.37
N ALA A 11 -2.28 -0.70 17.50
CA ALA A 11 -1.51 -0.67 16.25
C ALA A 11 0.00 -0.65 16.51
N ASN A 12 0.47 0.09 17.52
CA ASN A 12 1.87 0.10 17.94
C ASN A 12 2.31 -1.27 18.47
N ILE A 13 1.48 -1.95 19.27
CA ILE A 13 1.76 -3.30 19.77
C ILE A 13 1.85 -4.30 18.61
N MET A 14 0.91 -4.26 17.66
CA MET A 14 0.93 -5.12 16.48
C MET A 14 2.18 -4.88 15.61
N GLY A 15 2.61 -3.61 15.50
CA GLY A 15 3.81 -3.21 14.76
C GLY A 15 5.14 -3.71 15.37
N GLN A 16 5.13 -4.30 16.56
CA GLN A 16 6.33 -4.90 17.17
C GLN A 16 6.52 -6.38 16.78
N PHE A 17 5.50 -7.03 16.23
CA PHE A 17 5.60 -8.42 15.83
C PHE A 17 6.32 -8.55 14.49
N GLN A 18 7.54 -9.12 14.52
CA GLN A 18 8.37 -9.32 13.33
C GLN A 18 7.65 -10.11 12.22
N TRP A 19 6.70 -10.98 12.58
CA TRP A 19 5.92 -11.75 11.61
C TRP A 19 4.96 -10.89 10.78
N LEU A 20 4.55 -9.72 11.28
CA LEU A 20 3.67 -8.77 10.59
C LEU A 20 4.45 -7.68 9.84
N THR A 21 5.69 -7.40 10.25
CA THR A 21 6.48 -6.30 9.69
C THR A 21 7.57 -6.74 8.72
N CYS A 22 8.06 -7.98 8.83
CA CYS A 22 9.13 -8.48 8.00
C CYS A 22 8.59 -9.06 6.68
N PRO A 23 9.09 -8.60 5.51
CA PRO A 23 8.68 -9.14 4.23
C PRO A 23 9.18 -10.57 4.04
N ARG A 24 8.28 -11.50 3.69
CA ARG A 24 8.62 -12.87 3.28
C ARG A 24 8.74 -12.94 1.77
N LYS A 25 9.85 -13.49 1.30
CA LYS A 25 10.05 -13.83 -0.13
C LYS A 25 9.83 -15.31 -0.42
N ASP A 26 9.84 -16.15 0.61
CA ASP A 26 9.73 -17.60 0.53
C ASP A 26 8.66 -18.14 1.49
N LEU A 27 8.07 -19.29 1.16
CA LEU A 27 7.06 -19.98 2.00
C LEU A 27 7.65 -20.71 3.23
N SER A 28 8.89 -20.41 3.61
CA SER A 28 9.53 -21.03 4.78
C SER A 28 8.86 -20.58 6.08
N THR A 29 8.60 -21.53 6.98
CA THR A 29 7.98 -21.30 8.30
C THR A 29 8.99 -21.02 9.41
N GLY A 30 10.29 -20.93 9.10
CA GLY A 30 11.34 -20.68 10.10
C GLY A 30 11.23 -19.30 10.78
N TRP A 31 11.87 -19.14 11.94
CA TRP A 31 11.90 -17.85 12.65
C TRP A 31 12.44 -16.72 11.77
N LEU A 32 11.80 -15.55 11.84
CA LEU A 32 12.05 -14.42 10.97
C LEU A 32 12.65 -13.28 11.77
N HIS A 33 13.92 -12.97 11.54
CA HIS A 33 14.58 -11.81 12.10
C HIS A 33 15.00 -10.90 10.96
N CYS A 34 14.45 -9.69 10.91
CA CYS A 34 14.79 -8.68 9.92
C CYS A 34 14.72 -7.29 10.57
N ASP A 35 15.39 -6.31 9.95
CA ASP A 35 15.12 -4.90 10.26
C ASP A 35 13.79 -4.50 9.59
N PRO A 36 12.76 -4.08 10.35
CA PRO A 36 11.51 -3.64 9.78
C PRO A 36 11.73 -2.46 8.81
N GLY A 37 10.97 -2.43 7.72
CA GLY A 37 11.00 -1.33 6.77
C GLY A 37 10.63 0.02 7.42
N THR A 38 10.97 1.13 6.75
CA THR A 38 10.73 2.50 7.26
C THR A 38 9.26 2.76 7.63
N LEU A 39 8.31 2.11 6.94
CA LEU A 39 6.87 2.15 7.23
C LEU A 39 6.48 1.68 8.64
N PHE A 40 7.32 0.85 9.27
CA PHE A 40 7.09 0.28 10.59
C PHE A 40 8.00 0.86 11.68
N LYS A 41 8.82 1.87 11.36
CA LYS A 41 9.61 2.60 12.34
C LYS A 41 8.76 3.74 12.92
N PRO A 42 8.66 3.89 14.25
CA PRO A 42 7.79 4.88 14.87
C PRO A 42 8.34 6.30 14.68
N GLU A 43 7.46 7.22 14.31
CA GLU A 43 7.70 8.66 14.32
C GLU A 43 7.06 9.28 15.55
N TYR A 44 7.77 10.20 16.20
CA TYR A 44 7.33 10.84 17.45
C TYR A 44 6.76 12.22 17.15
N PHE A 45 5.50 12.45 17.57
CA PHE A 45 4.84 13.74 17.45
C PHE A 45 4.51 14.30 18.84
N SER A 46 4.81 15.59 19.05
CA SER A 46 4.43 16.31 20.26
C SER A 46 2.98 16.76 20.16
N VAL A 47 2.14 16.32 21.11
CA VAL A 47 0.70 16.64 21.08
C VAL A 47 0.49 18.09 21.56
N PRO A 48 -0.19 18.95 20.79
CA PRO A 48 -0.56 20.29 21.23
C PRO A 48 -1.48 20.26 22.46
N GLY A 49 -1.30 21.20 23.39
CA GLY A 49 -1.96 21.17 24.71
C GLY A 49 -3.50 21.16 24.70
N TYR A 50 -4.15 21.53 23.59
CA TYR A 50 -5.61 21.45 23.45
C TYR A 50 -6.13 20.00 23.31
N MET A 51 -5.27 19.02 23.00
CA MET A 51 -5.65 17.61 22.78
C MET A 51 -5.52 16.72 24.01
N HIS A 52 -5.16 17.26 25.19
CA HIS A 52 -5.03 16.47 26.43
C HIS A 52 -6.30 15.72 26.85
N GLN A 53 -7.48 16.19 26.42
CA GLN A 53 -8.77 15.52 26.65
C GLN A 53 -8.87 14.16 25.93
N TRP A 54 -8.23 14.03 24.76
CA TRP A 54 -8.29 12.83 23.90
C TRP A 54 -7.04 11.96 24.01
N PHE A 55 -5.90 12.56 24.39
CA PHE A 55 -4.62 11.88 24.55
C PHE A 55 -3.97 12.26 25.89
N PRO A 56 -3.86 11.31 26.85
CA PRO A 56 -3.26 11.59 28.16
C PRO A 56 -1.72 11.68 28.13
N TRP A 57 -1.09 11.43 26.97
CA TRP A 57 0.36 11.36 26.79
C TRP A 57 0.87 12.62 26.08
N LYS A 58 2.08 13.09 26.45
CA LYS A 58 2.72 14.29 25.87
C LYS A 58 3.31 14.05 24.48
N GLU A 59 3.76 12.82 24.24
CA GLU A 59 4.33 12.36 22.98
C GLU A 59 3.57 11.13 22.50
N ILE A 60 3.31 11.05 21.20
CA ILE A 60 2.70 9.89 20.57
C ILE A 60 3.65 9.32 19.53
N ALA A 61 3.92 8.02 19.65
CA ALA A 61 4.58 7.25 18.61
C ALA A 61 3.52 6.77 17.62
N ILE A 62 3.67 7.14 16.36
CA ILE A 62 2.79 6.70 15.27
C ILE A 62 3.67 6.03 14.21
N LEU A 63 3.29 4.81 13.80
CA LEU A 63 3.93 4.17 12.65
C LEU A 63 3.32 4.73 11.36
N PRO A 64 4.12 5.06 10.32
CA PRO A 64 3.61 5.52 9.03
C PRO A 64 2.54 4.60 8.41
N VAL A 65 2.65 3.27 8.62
CA VAL A 65 1.65 2.29 8.17
C VAL A 65 0.23 2.57 8.70
N GLN A 66 0.08 3.20 9.87
CA GLN A 66 -1.21 3.52 10.46
C GLN A 66 -1.99 4.53 9.60
N TRP A 67 -1.30 5.48 8.95
CA TRP A 67 -1.94 6.41 8.02
C TRP A 67 -2.51 5.71 6.81
N HIS A 68 -1.80 4.72 6.25
CA HIS A 68 -2.30 3.90 5.16
C HIS A 68 -3.49 3.04 5.60
N ALA A 69 -3.45 2.48 6.81
CA ALA A 69 -4.57 1.73 7.37
C ALA A 69 -5.82 2.61 7.56
N LEU A 70 -5.66 3.86 8.00
CA LEU A 70 -6.76 4.82 8.09
C LEU A 70 -7.36 5.15 6.72
N ALA A 71 -6.53 5.38 5.70
CA ALA A 71 -7.00 5.65 4.34
C ALA A 71 -7.78 4.46 3.75
N LEU A 72 -7.25 3.25 3.88
CA LEU A 72 -7.91 2.01 3.45
C LEU A 72 -9.21 1.77 4.23
N GLY A 73 -9.21 1.99 5.55
CA GLY A 73 -10.39 1.84 6.40
C GLY A 73 -11.49 2.85 6.07
N LEU A 74 -11.12 4.11 5.79
CA LEU A 74 -12.07 5.13 5.37
C LEU A 74 -12.71 4.76 4.03
N PHE A 75 -11.92 4.35 3.04
CA PHE A 75 -12.42 3.88 1.75
C PHE A 75 -13.33 2.66 1.91
N ALA A 76 -12.94 1.69 2.74
CA ALA A 76 -13.75 0.50 3.04
C ALA A 76 -15.10 0.84 3.67
N SER A 77 -15.15 1.85 4.54
CA SER A 77 -16.39 2.22 5.23
C SER A 77 -17.33 3.07 4.36
N ILE A 78 -16.78 3.94 3.51
CA ILE A 78 -17.58 4.89 2.72
C ILE A 78 -17.86 4.36 1.32
N ILE A 79 -16.84 3.90 0.59
CA ILE A 79 -16.94 3.65 -0.86
C ILE A 79 -17.26 2.19 -1.17
N ALA A 80 -16.63 1.23 -0.47
CA ALA A 80 -16.82 -0.19 -0.75
C ALA A 80 -18.27 -0.71 -0.70
N PRO A 81 -19.17 -0.21 0.19
CA PRO A 81 -20.57 -0.63 0.20
C PRO A 81 -21.30 -0.31 -1.10
N PHE A 82 -20.86 0.72 -1.84
CA PHE A 82 -21.44 1.06 -3.14
C PHE A 82 -21.22 -0.01 -4.20
N GLY A 83 -20.14 -0.80 -4.13
CA GLY A 83 -19.91 -1.93 -5.03
C GLY A 83 -21.05 -2.95 -5.00
N GLY A 84 -21.55 -3.27 -3.81
CA GLY A 84 -22.71 -4.16 -3.64
C GLY A 84 -24.01 -3.57 -4.19
N PHE A 85 -24.20 -2.25 -4.08
CA PHE A 85 -25.35 -1.57 -4.68
C PHE A 85 -25.32 -1.61 -6.21
N PHE A 86 -24.16 -1.39 -6.84
CA PHE A 86 -24.02 -1.48 -8.30
C PHE A 86 -24.30 -2.89 -8.82
N ALA A 87 -23.74 -3.91 -8.18
CA ALA A 87 -23.97 -5.29 -8.58
C ALA A 87 -25.42 -5.73 -8.37
N SER A 88 -26.07 -5.30 -7.28
CA SER A 88 -27.50 -5.52 -7.09
C SER A 88 -28.34 -4.86 -8.20
N GLY A 89 -28.00 -3.64 -8.61
CA GLY A 89 -28.66 -2.93 -9.72
C GLY A 89 -28.47 -3.64 -11.07
N PHE A 90 -27.25 -4.08 -11.37
CA PHE A 90 -26.93 -4.80 -12.60
C PHE A 90 -27.74 -6.10 -12.72
N LYS A 91 -27.80 -6.91 -11.65
CA LYS A 91 -28.61 -8.16 -11.65
C LYS A 91 -30.09 -7.91 -11.91
N ARG A 92 -30.66 -6.82 -11.36
CA ARG A 92 -32.06 -6.44 -11.61
C ARG A 92 -32.30 -6.03 -13.06
N ALA A 93 -31.35 -5.34 -13.69
CA ALA A 93 -31.47 -4.91 -15.08
C ALA A 93 -31.51 -6.09 -16.06
N PHE A 94 -30.77 -7.18 -15.77
CA PHE A 94 -30.73 -8.36 -16.64
C PHE A 94 -31.77 -9.44 -16.29
N LYS A 95 -32.62 -9.22 -15.27
CA LYS A 95 -33.61 -10.20 -14.75
C LYS A 95 -33.01 -11.58 -14.39
N LEU A 96 -31.68 -11.68 -14.30
CA LEU A 96 -30.96 -12.86 -13.84
C LEU A 96 -30.86 -12.75 -12.32
N LYS A 97 -31.67 -13.56 -11.63
CA LYS A 97 -31.86 -13.42 -10.18
C LYS A 97 -30.65 -13.88 -9.37
N ASP A 98 -29.94 -14.90 -9.85
CA ASP A 98 -28.73 -15.43 -9.22
C ASP A 98 -27.83 -16.06 -10.30
N PHE A 99 -26.59 -15.61 -10.46
CA PHE A 99 -25.58 -16.40 -11.17
C PHE A 99 -25.12 -17.50 -10.22
N GLY A 100 -25.90 -18.58 -10.15
CA GLY A 100 -25.56 -19.79 -9.43
C GLY A 100 -26.23 -19.92 -8.06
N ASP A 101 -27.13 -20.89 -7.98
CA ASP A 101 -27.46 -21.61 -6.74
C ASP A 101 -26.23 -22.41 -6.26
N SER A 102 -25.08 -21.75 -6.05
CA SER A 102 -23.86 -22.46 -5.65
C SER A 102 -24.03 -23.12 -4.27
N ILE A 103 -24.87 -22.56 -3.39
CA ILE A 103 -25.29 -23.16 -2.12
C ILE A 103 -26.72 -22.70 -1.76
N PRO A 104 -27.71 -23.61 -1.64
CA PRO A 104 -29.08 -23.23 -1.29
C PRO A 104 -29.14 -22.58 0.10
N GLY A 105 -29.65 -21.35 0.17
CA GLY A 105 -29.86 -20.59 1.41
C GLY A 105 -28.71 -19.67 1.84
N HIS A 106 -27.60 -19.57 1.10
CA HIS A 106 -26.44 -18.74 1.48
C HIS A 106 -26.20 -17.47 0.63
N GLY A 107 -27.03 -17.22 -0.39
CA GLY A 107 -26.82 -16.14 -1.36
C GLY A 107 -25.67 -16.46 -2.33
N GLY A 108 -25.67 -15.82 -3.50
CA GLY A 108 -24.62 -16.04 -4.50
C GLY A 108 -23.23 -15.63 -3.99
N ILE A 109 -22.21 -16.42 -4.33
CA ILE A 109 -20.80 -16.06 -4.05
C ILE A 109 -20.46 -14.70 -4.68
N THR A 110 -21.02 -14.43 -5.86
CA THR A 110 -20.87 -13.17 -6.59
C THR A 110 -21.25 -11.96 -5.73
N ASP A 111 -22.38 -12.01 -5.01
CA ASP A 111 -22.85 -10.92 -4.14
C ASP A 111 -21.90 -10.61 -2.98
N ARG A 112 -21.19 -11.64 -2.50
CA ARG A 112 -20.20 -11.50 -1.43
C ARG A 112 -18.87 -10.97 -1.97
N MET A 113 -18.61 -11.16 -3.25
CA MET A 113 -17.36 -10.76 -3.90
C MET A 113 -17.42 -9.37 -4.53
N ASP A 114 -18.60 -8.78 -4.73
CA ASP A 114 -18.74 -7.47 -5.37
C ASP A 114 -18.03 -6.34 -4.59
N CYS A 115 -18.22 -6.27 -3.26
CA CYS A 115 -17.51 -5.30 -2.43
C CYS A 115 -16.03 -5.66 -2.26
N GLN A 116 -15.71 -6.95 -2.22
CA GLN A 116 -14.33 -7.43 -2.08
C GLN A 116 -13.50 -7.13 -3.34
N MET A 117 -14.10 -7.22 -4.52
CA MET A 117 -13.45 -6.88 -5.78
C MET A 117 -13.13 -5.38 -5.84
N VAL A 118 -14.08 -4.52 -5.47
CA VAL A 118 -13.83 -3.06 -5.39
C VAL A 118 -12.72 -2.74 -4.39
N MET A 119 -12.75 -3.38 -3.22
CA MET A 119 -11.70 -3.23 -2.21
C MET A 119 -10.34 -3.73 -2.70
N ALA A 120 -10.29 -4.88 -3.37
CA ALA A 120 -9.06 -5.49 -3.85
C ALA A 120 -8.40 -4.62 -4.93
N VAL A 121 -9.18 -4.11 -5.89
CA VAL A 121 -8.68 -3.21 -6.94
C VAL A 121 -8.13 -1.91 -6.32
N PHE A 122 -8.88 -1.31 -5.39
CA PHE A 122 -8.42 -0.10 -4.71
C PHE A 122 -7.15 -0.36 -3.89
N ALA A 123 -7.12 -1.42 -3.09
CA ALA A 123 -5.96 -1.77 -2.28
C ALA A 123 -4.71 -2.03 -3.13
N TYR A 124 -4.86 -2.70 -4.28
CA TYR A 124 -3.77 -2.93 -5.21
C TYR A 124 -3.20 -1.62 -5.76
N ILE A 125 -4.06 -0.75 -6.31
CA ILE A 125 -3.63 0.54 -6.87
C ILE A 125 -3.00 1.40 -5.78
N TYR A 126 -3.65 1.49 -4.61
CA TYR A 126 -3.16 2.26 -3.47
C TYR A 126 -1.78 1.77 -3.01
N HIS A 127 -1.59 0.46 -2.90
CA HIS A 127 -0.32 -0.13 -2.53
C HIS A 127 0.79 0.21 -3.54
N GLN A 128 0.51 0.06 -4.84
CA GLN A 128 1.49 0.36 -5.90
C GLN A 128 1.82 1.85 -5.98
N SER A 129 0.85 2.74 -5.73
CA SER A 129 1.04 4.18 -5.85
C SER A 129 1.66 4.84 -4.61
N PHE A 130 1.31 4.37 -3.41
CA PHE A 130 1.63 5.08 -2.15
C PHE A 130 2.48 4.28 -1.16
N VAL A 131 2.50 2.95 -1.24
CA VAL A 131 3.19 2.10 -0.26
C VAL A 131 4.48 1.52 -0.83
N MET A 132 4.45 1.04 -2.07
CA MET A 132 5.63 0.46 -2.71
C MET A 132 6.58 1.59 -3.16
N PRO A 133 7.84 1.59 -2.68
CA PRO A 133 8.83 2.52 -3.20
C PRO A 133 9.14 2.16 -4.66
N GLN A 134 9.16 3.16 -5.55
CA GLN A 134 9.60 2.99 -6.93
C GLN A 134 11.13 2.78 -6.96
N SER A 135 11.58 1.55 -6.73
CA SER A 135 12.99 1.19 -6.91
C SER A 135 13.26 0.97 -8.39
N LEU A 136 13.67 2.03 -9.10
CA LEU A 136 14.26 1.87 -10.43
C LEU A 136 15.64 1.24 -10.25
N SER A 137 15.79 -0.02 -10.64
CA SER A 137 17.09 -0.67 -10.68
C SER A 137 17.84 -0.27 -11.97
N VAL A 138 19.17 -0.28 -11.93
CA VAL A 138 20.00 0.05 -13.10
C VAL A 138 19.71 -0.95 -14.22
N GLU A 139 19.47 -2.22 -13.87
CA GLU A 139 19.12 -3.28 -14.80
C GLU A 139 17.79 -2.99 -15.51
N MET A 140 16.77 -2.50 -14.79
CA MET A 140 15.49 -2.13 -15.40
C MET A 140 15.63 -0.97 -16.38
N ILE A 141 16.44 0.04 -16.04
CA ILE A 141 16.72 1.17 -16.92
C ILE A 141 17.48 0.70 -18.17
N PHE A 142 18.46 -0.18 -17.99
CA PHE A 142 19.26 -0.71 -19.09
C PHE A 142 18.41 -1.52 -20.08
N GLU A 143 17.56 -2.42 -19.58
CA GLU A 143 16.60 -3.18 -20.41
C GLU A 143 15.62 -2.26 -21.14
N GLN A 144 15.14 -1.20 -20.48
CA GLN A 144 14.26 -0.22 -21.10
C GLN A 144 14.95 0.54 -22.23
N ILE A 145 16.23 0.92 -22.04
CA ILE A 145 17.04 1.58 -23.06
C ILE A 145 17.24 0.65 -24.26
N LEU A 146 17.64 -0.61 -24.02
CA LEU A 146 17.91 -1.57 -25.09
C LEU A 146 16.68 -1.91 -25.93
N ARG A 147 15.49 -1.94 -25.32
CA ARG A 147 14.23 -2.27 -26.02
C ARG A 147 13.65 -1.10 -26.81
N ASN A 148 13.80 0.13 -26.33
CA ASN A 148 13.11 1.28 -26.90
C ASN A 148 13.98 2.23 -27.70
N LEU A 149 15.31 2.23 -27.52
CA LEU A 149 16.22 3.12 -28.24
C LEU A 149 16.95 2.40 -29.37
N THR A 150 17.12 3.09 -30.48
CA THR A 150 17.97 2.68 -31.60
C THR A 150 19.46 2.81 -31.24
N LEU A 151 20.34 2.16 -32.02
CA LEU A 151 21.78 2.19 -31.77
C LEU A 151 22.37 3.62 -31.80
N GLU A 152 21.85 4.50 -32.66
CA GLU A 152 22.29 5.89 -32.73
C GLU A 152 21.90 6.68 -31.47
N GLU A 153 20.66 6.50 -30.99
CA GLU A 153 20.19 7.12 -29.75
C GLU A 153 20.94 6.59 -28.52
N GLN A 154 21.32 5.32 -28.52
CA GLN A 154 22.16 4.74 -27.46
C GLN A 154 23.55 5.35 -27.42
N GLN A 155 24.18 5.58 -28.58
CA GLN A 155 25.47 6.26 -28.67
C GLN A 155 25.38 7.70 -28.18
N PHE A 156 24.35 8.43 -28.61
CA PHE A 156 24.12 9.81 -28.14
C PHE A 156 23.91 9.87 -26.62
N LEU A 157 23.12 8.95 -26.05
CA LEU A 157 22.91 8.87 -24.61
C LEU A 157 24.22 8.60 -23.85
N TYR A 158 25.07 7.71 -24.38
CA TYR A 158 26.36 7.39 -23.79
C TYR A 158 27.30 8.62 -23.76
N GLU A 159 27.39 9.36 -24.86
CA GLU A 159 28.19 10.60 -24.92
C GLU A 159 27.70 11.66 -23.92
N GLN A 160 26.38 11.85 -23.83
CA GLN A 160 25.79 12.80 -22.87
C GLN A 160 26.06 12.39 -21.41
N LEU A 161 25.92 11.11 -21.08
CA LEU A 161 26.24 10.59 -19.74
C LEU A 161 27.72 10.80 -19.39
N GLY A 162 28.62 10.55 -20.34
CA GLY A 162 30.06 10.79 -20.17
C GLY A 162 30.38 12.26 -19.84
N ASN A 163 29.81 13.20 -20.60
CA ASN A 163 29.98 14.63 -20.37
C ASN A 163 29.47 15.07 -18.99
N ILE A 164 28.31 14.57 -18.55
CA ILE A 164 27.75 14.86 -17.23
C ILE A 164 28.66 14.32 -16.12
N PHE A 165 29.20 13.12 -16.29
CA PHE A 165 30.08 12.49 -15.30
C PHE A 165 31.36 13.30 -15.13
N GLN A 166 31.99 13.70 -16.24
CA GLN A 166 33.19 14.52 -16.24
C GLN A 166 32.95 15.91 -15.62
N ALA A 167 31.82 16.55 -15.92
CA ALA A 167 31.44 17.83 -15.31
C ALA A 167 31.22 17.72 -13.79
N ARG A 168 30.58 16.64 -13.31
CA ARG A 168 30.41 16.42 -11.86
C ARG A 168 31.73 16.16 -11.15
N GLN A 169 32.66 15.44 -11.79
CA GLN A 169 33.97 15.14 -11.22
C GLN A 169 34.83 16.40 -11.07
N LEU A 170 34.73 17.36 -12.00
CA LEU A 170 35.37 18.67 -11.92
C LEU A 170 34.77 19.58 -10.84
N LEU A 171 33.50 19.40 -10.46
CA LEU A 171 32.85 20.16 -9.38
C LEU A 171 33.17 19.62 -7.98
N GLN A 172 33.74 18.41 -7.90
CA GLN A 172 34.12 17.75 -6.64
C GLN A 172 35.63 17.85 -6.34
N SER A 173 36.42 18.43 -7.24
CA SER A 173 37.86 18.72 -7.10
C SER A 173 38.09 20.19 -6.73
#